data_AF-Q46AU9-F1
#
_entry.id   AF-Q46AU9-F1
#
_cell.length_a   1.000
_cell.length_b   1.000
_cell.length_c   1.000
_cell.angle_alpha   90.00
_cell.angle_beta   90.00
_cell.angle_gamma   90.00
#
_symmetry.space_group_name_H-M   'P 1'
#
loop_
_entity.id
_entity.type
_entity.pdbx_description
1 polymer ?
#
loop_
_entity_poly.entity_id
_entity_poly.type
_entity_poly.pdbx_seq_one_letter_code
_entity_poly.pdbx_strand_id
1 'polypeptide(L)'
;MSFALNIETNFSPQEVTEAIRSALEHEKHVARYKIKSYSAICRDFETKFGFSSAELQVKLETPTINKESSFFDWYVAKRGLDHWNKRLEILSGISF
;
A
#
# COMPACT_ATOMS: atom_id res chain seq x y z
N MET A 1 -4.94 -7.68 -21.03
CA MET A 1 -5.64 -8.58 -20.08
C MET A 1 -7.13 -8.34 -20.26
N SER A 2 -7.95 -9.39 -20.37
CA SER A 2 -9.40 -9.27 -20.45
C SER A 2 -10.02 -9.56 -19.08
N PHE A 3 -10.78 -8.61 -18.55
CA PHE A 3 -11.55 -8.74 -17.31
C PHE A 3 -13.00 -8.34 -17.63
N ALA A 4 -13.96 -9.16 -17.21
CA ALA A 4 -15.38 -8.88 -17.36
C ALA A 4 -15.99 -8.75 -15.97
N LEU A 5 -16.73 -7.65 -15.75
CA LEU A 5 -17.48 -7.41 -14.53
C LEU A 5 -18.97 -7.57 -14.85
N ASN A 6 -19.60 -8.60 -14.27
CA ASN A 6 -21.05 -8.77 -14.36
C ASN A 6 -21.71 -7.91 -13.28
N ILE A 7 -22.67 -7.07 -13.68
CA ILE A 7 -23.35 -6.13 -12.79
C ILE A 7 -24.84 -6.46 -12.80
N GLU A 8 -25.35 -6.96 -11.68
CA GLU A 8 -26.76 -7.30 -11.48
C GLU A 8 -27.41 -6.25 -10.58
N THR A 9 -27.97 -5.21 -11.19
CA THR A 9 -28.61 -4.12 -10.47
C THR A 9 -29.73 -3.49 -11.30
N ASN A 10 -30.66 -2.83 -10.62
CA ASN A 10 -31.80 -2.14 -11.23
C ASN A 10 -31.51 -0.66 -11.52
N PHE A 11 -30.30 -0.17 -11.20
CA PHE A 11 -29.87 1.21 -11.48
C PHE A 11 -29.42 1.38 -12.94
N SER A 12 -29.40 2.63 -13.40
CA SER A 12 -28.95 2.94 -14.75
C SER A 12 -27.45 2.65 -14.92
N PRO A 13 -26.99 2.32 -16.15
CA PRO A 13 -25.57 2.12 -16.41
C PRO A 13 -24.68 3.30 -16.02
N GLN A 14 -25.21 4.53 -16.10
CA GLN A 14 -24.48 5.73 -15.71
C GLN A 14 -24.26 5.80 -14.19
N GLU A 15 -25.31 5.62 -13.38
CA GLU A 15 -25.20 5.62 -11.92
C GLU A 15 -24.22 4.55 -11.43
N VAL A 16 -24.29 3.37 -12.03
CA VAL A 16 -23.39 2.26 -11.74
C VAL A 16 -21.94 2.63 -12.09
N THR A 17 -21.72 3.20 -13.27
CA THR A 17 -20.37 3.60 -13.71
C THR A 17 -19.78 4.69 -12.80
N GLU A 18 -20.59 5.68 -12.42
CA GLU A 18 -20.17 6.75 -11.50
C GLU A 18 -19.83 6.19 -10.12
N ALA A 19 -20.63 5.26 -9.59
CA ALA A 19 -20.37 4.59 -8.32
C ALA A 19 -19.05 3.79 -8.35
N ILE A 20 -18.81 3.01 -9.40
CA ILE A 20 -17.56 2.23 -9.56
C ILE A 20 -16.36 3.18 -9.70
N ARG A 21 -16.47 4.23 -10.52
CA ARG A 21 -15.41 5.22 -10.69
C ARG A 21 -15.08 5.91 -9.37
N SER A 22 -16.10 6.34 -8.62
CA SER A 22 -15.94 6.95 -7.31
C SER A 22 -15.22 6.01 -6.33
N ALA A 23 -15.60 4.74 -6.29
CA ALA A 23 -14.96 3.73 -5.45
C ALA A 23 -13.47 3.53 -5.79
N LEU A 24 -13.12 3.49 -7.09
CA LEU A 24 -11.72 3.36 -7.51
C LEU A 24 -10.90 4.62 -7.16
N GLU A 25 -11.44 5.82 -7.36
CA GLU A 25 -10.74 7.05 -6.99
C GLU A 25 -10.58 7.19 -5.47
N HIS A 26 -11.58 6.76 -4.70
CA HIS A 26 -11.48 6.68 -3.25
C HIS A 26 -10.36 5.73 -2.82
N GLU A 27 -10.30 4.54 -3.41
CA GLU A 27 -9.26 3.56 -3.08
C GLU A 27 -7.85 4.07 -3.46
N LYS A 28 -7.70 4.77 -4.59
CA LYS A 28 -6.44 5.46 -4.95
C LYS A 28 -6.05 6.49 -3.89
N HIS A 29 -7.01 7.27 -3.39
CA HIS A 29 -6.77 8.24 -2.33
C HIS A 29 -6.31 7.56 -1.03
N VAL A 30 -7.00 6.49 -0.59
CA VAL A 30 -6.63 5.69 0.58
C VAL A 30 -5.22 5.12 0.42
N ALA A 31 -4.89 4.56 -0.74
CA ALA A 31 -3.57 4.01 -1.02
C ALA A 31 -2.47 5.08 -0.90
N ARG A 32 -2.67 6.27 -1.51
CA ARG A 32 -1.73 7.40 -1.38
C ARG A 32 -1.54 7.83 0.06
N TYR A 33 -2.62 7.91 0.83
CA TYR A 33 -2.56 8.25 2.25
C TYR A 33 -1.75 7.21 3.04
N LYS A 34 -2.04 5.92 2.86
CA LYS A 34 -1.33 4.82 3.53
C LYS A 34 0.16 4.77 3.16
N ILE A 35 0.50 4.94 1.87
CA ILE A 35 1.88 5.06 1.41
C ILE A 35 2.59 6.19 2.15
N LYS A 36 1.99 7.39 2.20
CA LYS A 36 2.58 8.53 2.91
C LYS A 36 2.83 8.22 4.39
N SER A 37 1.85 7.64 5.08
CA SER A 37 1.98 7.28 6.50
C SER A 37 3.06 6.23 6.75
N TYR A 38 3.08 5.14 5.98
CA TYR A 38 4.08 4.09 6.17
C TYR A 38 5.48 4.53 5.77
N SER A 39 5.62 5.35 4.72
CA SER A 39 6.91 5.96 4.36
C SER A 39 7.45 6.84 5.48
N ALA A 40 6.59 7.59 6.18
CA ALA A 40 7.02 8.39 7.33
C ALA A 40 7.55 7.51 8.46
N ILE A 41 6.83 6.45 8.84
CA ILE A 41 7.27 5.49 9.87
C ILE A 41 8.61 4.86 9.49
N CYS A 42 8.75 4.42 8.23
CA CYS A 42 10.00 3.81 7.75
C CYS A 42 11.16 4.79 7.87
N ARG A 43 10.99 6.01 7.34
CA ARG A 43 12.03 7.05 7.35
C ARG A 43 12.41 7.47 8.78
N ASP A 44 11.44 7.61 9.67
CA ASP A 44 11.71 8.04 11.05
C ASP A 44 12.53 6.97 11.81
N PHE A 45 12.22 5.68 11.59
CA PHE A 45 13.02 4.58 12.12
C PHE A 45 14.43 4.55 11.50
N GLU A 46 14.53 4.61 10.17
CA GLU A 46 15.81 4.59 9.44
C GLU A 46 16.73 5.73 9.91
N THR A 47 16.17 6.92 10.08
CA THR A 47 16.89 8.09 10.60
C THR A 47 17.33 7.89 12.04
N LYS A 48 16.47 7.33 12.90
CA LYS A 48 16.76 7.10 14.32
C LYS A 48 17.89 6.08 14.52
N PHE A 49 17.93 5.03 13.72
CA PHE A 49 18.87 3.91 13.89
C PHE A 49 20.03 3.92 12.89
N GLY A 50 20.06 4.87 11.95
CA GLY A 50 21.15 5.03 10.99
C GLY A 50 21.26 3.89 9.98
N PHE A 51 20.14 3.22 9.68
CA PHE A 51 20.09 2.14 8.68
C PHE A 51 19.18 2.52 7.53
N SER A 52 19.55 2.15 6.32
CA SER A 52 18.66 2.14 5.17
C SER A 52 17.71 0.94 5.19
N SER A 53 16.57 1.06 4.48
CA SER A 53 15.65 -0.06 4.25
C SER A 53 16.34 -1.32 3.72
N ALA A 54 17.35 -1.18 2.85
CA ALA A 54 18.08 -2.31 2.28
C ALA A 54 18.94 -3.03 3.33
N GLU A 55 19.65 -2.27 4.17
CA GLU A 55 20.44 -2.82 5.28
C GLU A 55 19.55 -3.51 6.31
N LEU A 56 18.36 -2.96 6.58
CA LEU A 56 17.38 -3.54 7.50
C LEU A 56 16.76 -4.85 6.96
N GLN A 57 16.57 -4.96 5.64
CA GLN A 57 16.10 -6.21 5.01
C GLN A 57 17.11 -7.35 5.12
N VAL A 58 18.40 -7.09 4.84
CA VAL A 58 19.46 -8.12 5.03
C VAL A 58 19.54 -8.55 6.49
N LYS A 59 19.33 -7.60 7.40
CA LYS A 59 19.32 -7.80 8.84
C LYS A 59 18.15 -8.64 9.35
N LEU A 60 16.98 -8.61 8.69
CA LEU A 60 15.84 -9.50 8.98
C LEU A 60 16.15 -10.96 8.71
N GLU A 61 17.01 -11.23 7.73
CA GLU A 61 17.43 -12.59 7.36
C GLU A 61 18.47 -13.14 8.35
N THR A 62 18.97 -12.30 9.26
CA THR A 62 19.94 -12.70 10.28
C THR A 62 19.24 -13.00 11.63
N PRO A 63 19.50 -14.16 12.28
CA PRO A 63 18.76 -14.59 13.48
C PRO A 63 18.85 -13.67 14.70
N THR A 64 19.75 -12.67 14.70
CA THR A 64 20.20 -11.95 15.89
C THR A 64 19.40 -10.68 16.22
N ILE A 65 18.52 -10.21 15.32
CA ILE A 65 17.94 -8.85 15.40
C ILE A 65 16.55 -8.78 16.08
N ASN A 66 16.06 -9.92 16.56
CA ASN A 66 14.68 -10.08 17.00
C ASN A 66 14.33 -9.52 18.41
N LYS A 67 15.05 -8.51 18.92
CA LYS A 67 14.91 -8.05 20.33
C LYS A 67 14.41 -6.62 20.54
N GLU A 68 14.32 -5.78 19.50
CA GLU A 68 13.78 -4.42 19.65
C GLU A 68 12.39 -4.29 19.04
N SER A 69 11.39 -3.91 19.85
CA SER A 69 9.99 -3.75 19.42
C SER A 69 9.83 -2.75 18.27
N SER A 70 10.67 -1.70 18.23
CA SER A 70 10.66 -0.71 17.16
C SER A 70 11.00 -1.29 15.78
N PHE A 71 11.77 -2.38 15.73
CA PHE A 71 12.09 -3.05 14.47
C PHE A 71 10.89 -3.80 13.89
N PHE A 72 10.04 -4.37 14.76
CA PHE A 72 8.79 -4.99 14.33
C PHE A 72 7.83 -3.95 13.73
N ASP A 73 7.71 -2.79 14.38
CA ASP A 73 6.88 -1.68 13.87
C ASP A 73 7.36 -1.19 12.50
N TRP A 74 8.68 -1.05 12.33
CA TRP A 74 9.28 -0.73 11.03
C TRP A 74 8.98 -1.81 9.98
N TYR A 75 9.15 -3.08 10.32
CA TYR A 75 8.90 -4.19 9.39
C TYR A 75 7.44 -4.22 8.93
N VAL A 76 6.49 -4.09 9.87
CA VAL A 76 5.05 -4.01 9.55
C VAL A 76 4.77 -2.80 8.65
N ALA A 77 5.36 -1.63 8.94
CA ALA A 77 5.21 -0.45 8.11
C ALA A 77 5.78 -0.66 6.70
N LYS A 78 6.96 -1.28 6.57
CA LYS A 78 7.59 -1.56 5.27
C LYS A 78 6.76 -2.52 4.43
N ARG A 79 6.22 -3.58 5.03
CA ARG A 79 5.29 -4.52 4.36
C ARG A 79 3.99 -3.81 3.93
N GLY A 80 3.47 -2.93 4.77
CA GLY A 80 2.33 -2.07 4.44
C GLY A 80 2.63 -1.16 3.25
N LEU A 81 3.78 -0.50 3.26
CA LEU A 81 4.23 0.38 2.17
C LEU A 81 4.30 -0.37 0.84
N ASP A 82 4.92 -1.56 0.82
CA ASP A 82 5.05 -2.38 -0.39
C ASP A 82 3.69 -2.83 -0.92
N HIS A 83 2.79 -3.25 -0.01
CA HIS A 83 1.42 -3.64 -0.36
C HIS A 83 0.66 -2.47 -1.01
N TRP A 84 0.66 -1.29 -0.39
CA TRP A 84 -0.10 -0.14 -0.88
C TRP A 84 0.49 0.48 -2.14
N ASN A 85 1.82 0.46 -2.32
CA ASN A 85 2.45 0.84 -3.58
C ASN A 85 1.98 -0.04 -4.73
N LYS A 86 2.04 -1.37 -4.56
CA LYS A 86 1.55 -2.32 -5.56
C LYS A 86 0.05 -2.11 -5.85
N ARG A 87 -0.75 -1.87 -4.82
CA ARG A 87 -2.19 -1.58 -4.96
C ARG A 87 -2.42 -0.31 -5.77
N LEU A 88 -1.71 0.78 -5.47
CA LEU A 88 -1.84 2.05 -6.19
C LEU A 88 -1.40 1.92 -7.65
N GLU A 89 -0.34 1.16 -7.92
CA GLU A 89 0.14 0.88 -9.29
C GLU A 89 -0.96 0.17 -10.11
N ILE A 90 -1.56 -0.89 -9.56
CA ILE A 90 -2.67 -1.61 -10.21
C ILE A 90 -3.84 -0.65 -10.49
N LEU A 91 -4.27 0.13 -9.50
CA LEU A 91 -5.41 1.04 -9.64
C LEU A 91 -5.13 2.17 -10.63
N SER A 92 -3.90 2.66 -10.70
CA SER A 92 -3.49 3.73 -11.62
C SER A 92 -3.45 3.27 -13.07
N GLY A 93 -3.31 1.97 -13.31
CA GLY A 93 -3.42 1.36 -14.63
C GLY A 93 -4.85 1.18 -15.15
N ILE A 94 -5.87 1.51 -14.35
CA ILE A 94 -7.29 1.40 -14.76
C ILE A 94 -7.75 2.71 -15.39
N SER A 95 -8.22 2.63 -16.63
CA SER A 95 -8.94 3.70 -17.35
C SER A 95 -10.41 3.31 -17.59
N PHE A 96 -11.28 4.32 -17.64
CA PHE A 96 -12.71 4.20 -17.96
C PHE A 96 -13.02 4.87 -19.29
#